data_AF-A0A2R5LHF6-F1
#
_entry.id   AF-A0A2R5LHF6-F1
#
_cell.length_a   1.000
_cell.length_b   1.000
_cell.length_c   1.000
_cell.angle_alpha   90.00
_cell.angle_beta   90.00
_cell.angle_gamma   90.00
#
_symmetry.space_group_name_H-M   'P 1'
#
loop_
_entity.id
_entity.type
_entity.pdbx_description
1 polymer ?
#
loop_
_entity_poly.entity_id
_entity_poly.type
_entity_poly.pdbx_seq_one_letter_code
_entity_poly.pdbx_strand_id
1 'polypeptide(L)'
;MNLQSLFEDFNPSRFLVYCCLLAFTILFALRLDGVISWSYWLVFMPLWVWKFVVITGATVGSYVWWTHPQYRTESDGHVHYKAMVISLLLQLLLLVFEVLVCDNLENDRHLWTLIFIPLVFISVFSIAVCIWAVKHDRSFELELFCSVNVLQFIFLALQLDKFITWSWVVVFVPLWIVMCLAVIGVLYAIIFASILLRTPEISPEQRRTSLHSAVSYSMIVGPLLVFLVLLSNKLDSDEGLGYTETCTPLYVTFLVLILLSFGSKGGNHWWFGIRKDFCHFLLSACPLLQEYGNISYSLHNNEVEERGVTVPHGDVSKGPPFQKPRVTTQPEPRPIMPALAIDMPD
;
A
#
# COMPACT_ATOMS: atom_id res chain seq x y z
N MET A 1 9.09 15.43 -13.19
CA MET A 1 8.12 14.68 -12.34
C MET A 1 7.51 15.69 -11.39
N ASN A 2 6.18 15.75 -11.32
CA ASN A 2 5.48 16.68 -10.44
C ASN A 2 5.53 16.09 -9.02
N LEU A 3 6.26 16.71 -8.08
CA LEU A 3 6.35 16.19 -6.71
C LEU A 3 4.97 16.07 -6.06
N GLN A 4 4.06 16.97 -6.43
CA GLN A 4 2.67 16.98 -6.00
C GLN A 4 1.93 15.67 -6.33
N SER A 5 2.11 15.11 -7.54
CA SER A 5 1.45 13.85 -7.91
C SER A 5 2.03 12.63 -7.17
N LEU A 6 3.29 12.72 -6.74
CA LEU A 6 3.96 11.67 -5.95
C LEU A 6 3.46 11.62 -4.50
N PHE A 7 3.10 12.78 -3.94
CA PHE A 7 2.49 12.88 -2.62
C PHE A 7 0.97 12.62 -2.64
N GLU A 8 0.30 12.88 -3.76
CA GLU A 8 -1.14 12.63 -3.90
C GLU A 8 -1.49 11.13 -3.83
N ASP A 9 -0.66 10.27 -4.45
CA ASP A 9 -0.87 8.82 -4.50
C ASP A 9 -0.18 8.03 -3.35
N PHE A 10 0.30 8.72 -2.30
CA PHE A 10 1.02 8.08 -1.20
C PHE A 10 0.07 7.41 -0.19
N ASN A 11 0.30 6.12 0.08
CA ASN A 11 -0.44 5.37 1.09
C ASN A 11 0.40 5.18 2.38
N PRO A 12 0.17 6.01 3.42
CA PRO A 12 0.97 5.99 4.64
C PRO A 12 0.81 4.68 5.42
N SER A 13 -0.35 4.03 5.33
CA SER A 13 -0.64 2.81 6.09
C SER A 13 0.21 1.64 5.60
N ARG A 14 0.22 1.43 4.28
CA ARG A 14 1.03 0.40 3.62
C ARG A 14 2.52 0.65 3.79
N PHE A 15 2.95 1.90 3.60
CA PHE A 15 4.34 2.29 3.81
C PHE A 15 4.82 1.91 5.22
N LEU A 16 4.06 2.30 6.24
CA LEU A 16 4.38 2.00 7.63
C LEU A 16 4.44 0.49 7.90
N VAL A 17 3.46 -0.27 7.40
CA VAL A 17 3.42 -1.73 7.56
C VAL A 17 4.66 -2.37 6.95
N TYR A 18 4.98 -2.06 5.69
CA TYR A 18 6.11 -2.68 5.00
C TYR A 18 7.47 -2.27 5.59
N CYS A 19 7.63 -1.02 6.03
CA CYS A 19 8.83 -0.59 6.76
C CYS A 19 8.99 -1.35 8.08
N CYS A 20 7.90 -1.53 8.85
CA CYS A 20 7.95 -2.26 10.11
C CYS A 20 8.24 -3.75 9.89
N LEU A 21 7.64 -4.38 8.87
CA LEU A 21 7.90 -5.77 8.52
C LEU A 21 9.33 -5.99 8.02
N LEU A 22 9.87 -5.09 7.20
CA LEU A 22 11.27 -5.12 6.77
C LEU A 22 12.22 -5.02 7.96
N ALA A 23 12.02 -4.01 8.82
CA ALA A 23 12.87 -3.82 10.00
C ALA A 23 12.79 -5.02 10.95
N PHE A 24 11.58 -5.56 11.20
CA PHE A 24 11.38 -6.75 12.02
C PHE A 24 12.11 -7.97 11.42
N THR A 25 11.91 -8.25 10.13
CA THR A 25 12.52 -9.44 9.49
C THR A 25 14.04 -9.37 9.42
N ILE A 26 14.63 -8.17 9.29
CA ILE A 26 16.08 -7.99 9.40
C ILE A 26 16.55 -8.28 10.83
N LEU A 27 15.94 -7.64 11.84
CA LEU A 27 16.33 -7.84 13.25
C LEU A 27 16.14 -9.30 13.68
N PHE A 28 15.04 -9.93 13.25
CA PHE A 28 14.73 -11.31 13.58
C PHE A 28 15.73 -12.28 12.94
N ALA A 29 16.06 -12.11 11.65
CA ALA A 29 17.06 -12.95 10.98
C ALA A 29 18.46 -12.79 11.60
N LEU A 30 18.89 -11.55 11.91
CA LEU A 30 20.16 -11.29 12.60
C LEU A 30 20.20 -11.92 13.99
N ARG A 31 19.05 -11.96 14.68
CA ARG A 31 18.94 -12.60 16.00
C ARG A 31 19.05 -14.12 15.88
N LEU A 32 18.38 -14.72 14.90
CA LEU A 32 18.46 -16.16 14.63
C LEU A 32 19.86 -16.60 14.21
N ASP A 33 20.59 -15.75 13.48
CA ASP A 33 21.99 -15.98 13.12
C ASP A 33 22.99 -15.74 14.27
N GLY A 34 22.51 -15.30 15.44
CA GLY A 34 23.35 -15.02 16.61
C GLY A 34 24.24 -13.78 16.47
N VAL A 35 24.06 -12.97 15.43
CA VAL A 35 24.82 -11.72 15.20
C VAL A 35 24.48 -10.68 16.28
N ILE A 36 23.22 -10.64 16.70
CA ILE A 36 22.75 -9.77 17.79
C ILE A 36 22.29 -10.60 19.00
N SER A 37 22.63 -10.12 20.20
CA SER A 37 22.27 -10.75 21.47
C SER A 37 21.06 -10.11 22.17
N TRP A 38 20.28 -9.32 21.45
CA TRP A 38 19.16 -8.55 22.00
C TRP A 38 18.00 -9.46 22.44
N SER A 39 17.20 -8.99 23.41
CA SER A 39 15.97 -9.69 23.81
C SER A 39 14.95 -9.68 22.67
N TYR A 40 14.09 -10.70 22.61
CA TYR A 40 13.05 -10.79 21.57
C TYR A 40 12.07 -9.62 21.66
N TRP A 41 11.84 -9.07 22.86
CA TRP A 41 11.06 -7.84 23.06
C TRP A 41 11.58 -6.65 22.27
N LEU A 42 12.91 -6.50 22.18
CA LEU A 42 13.54 -5.43 21.40
C LEU A 42 13.51 -5.74 19.89
N VAL A 43 13.69 -7.01 19.51
CA VAL A 43 13.59 -7.46 18.11
C VAL A 43 12.20 -7.21 17.53
N PHE A 44 11.14 -7.37 18.34
CA PHE A 44 9.75 -7.12 17.95
C PHE A 44 9.36 -5.63 17.97
N MET A 45 10.25 -4.71 18.37
CA MET A 45 9.95 -3.27 18.44
C MET A 45 9.27 -2.67 17.19
N PRO A 46 9.71 -2.99 15.95
CA PRO A 46 9.03 -2.47 14.77
C PRO A 46 7.54 -2.87 14.70
N LEU A 47 7.20 -4.08 15.14
CA LEU A 47 5.81 -4.54 15.19
C LEU A 47 5.02 -3.81 16.30
N TRP A 48 5.63 -3.57 17.46
CA TRP A 48 5.01 -2.79 18.54
C TRP A 48 4.67 -1.37 18.09
N VAL A 49 5.60 -0.71 17.38
CA VAL A 49 5.37 0.61 16.80
C VAL A 49 4.19 0.58 15.82
N TRP A 50 4.14 -0.42 14.95
CA TRP A 50 3.01 -0.59 14.04
C TRP A 50 1.67 -0.73 14.77
N LYS A 51 1.58 -1.65 15.74
CA LYS A 51 0.34 -1.86 16.51
C LYS A 51 -0.06 -0.62 17.31
N PHE A 52 0.90 0.08 17.90
CA PHE A 52 0.65 1.33 18.62
C PHE A 52 0.03 2.40 17.70
N VAL A 53 0.56 2.58 16.49
CA VAL A 53 0.01 3.53 15.51
C VAL A 53 -1.42 3.13 15.10
N VAL A 54 -1.71 1.84 14.92
CA VAL A 54 -3.06 1.37 14.61
C VAL A 54 -4.05 1.65 15.76
N ILE A 55 -3.66 1.34 17.00
CA ILE A 55 -4.51 1.54 18.18
C ILE A 55 -4.77 3.03 18.42
N THR A 56 -3.74 3.87 18.34
CA THR A 56 -3.88 5.33 18.45
C THR A 56 -4.75 5.89 17.31
N GLY A 57 -4.56 5.41 16.08
CA GLY A 57 -5.40 5.78 14.94
C GLY A 57 -6.88 5.45 15.16
N ALA A 58 -7.18 4.25 15.64
CA ALA A 58 -8.55 3.82 15.88
C ALA A 58 -9.21 4.49 17.09
N THR A 59 -8.45 4.77 18.16
CA THR A 59 -8.95 5.52 19.33
C THR A 59 -9.29 6.96 18.97
N VAL A 60 -8.42 7.66 18.24
CA VAL A 60 -8.72 9.01 17.72
C VAL A 60 -9.91 8.97 16.76
N GLY A 61 -9.96 8.01 15.84
CA GLY A 61 -11.10 7.83 14.93
C GLY A 61 -12.42 7.60 15.68
N SER A 62 -12.40 6.81 16.75
CA SER A 62 -13.60 6.54 17.57
C SER A 62 -14.05 7.77 18.36
N TYR A 63 -13.10 8.52 18.90
CA TYR A 63 -13.37 9.81 19.55
C TYR A 63 -14.03 10.81 18.58
N VAL A 64 -13.49 10.95 17.36
CA VAL A 64 -14.07 11.82 16.32
C VAL A 64 -15.48 11.36 15.91
N TRP A 65 -15.70 10.04 15.80
CA TRP A 65 -17.00 9.46 15.48
C TRP A 65 -18.07 9.74 16.56
N TRP A 66 -17.70 9.71 17.84
CA TRP A 66 -18.62 10.02 18.94
C TRP A 66 -18.93 11.50 19.08
N THR A 67 -17.94 12.36 18.88
CA THR A 67 -18.06 13.82 19.03
C THR A 67 -18.88 14.47 17.91
N HIS A 68 -19.00 13.83 16.74
CA HIS A 68 -19.66 14.41 15.57
C HIS A 68 -20.79 13.49 15.04
N PRO A 69 -22.01 13.58 15.59
CA PRO A 69 -23.14 12.74 15.17
C PRO A 69 -23.56 12.90 13.70
N GLN A 70 -23.26 14.03 13.08
CA GLN A 70 -23.57 14.34 11.66
C GLN A 70 -22.96 13.31 10.70
N TYR A 71 -21.88 12.66 11.11
CA TYR A 71 -21.17 11.63 10.36
C TYR A 71 -21.94 10.31 10.20
N ARG A 72 -23.05 10.15 10.91
CA ARG A 72 -23.96 9.00 10.80
C ARG A 72 -24.96 9.16 9.66
N THR A 73 -25.23 10.39 9.23
CA THR A 73 -26.22 10.70 8.20
C THR A 73 -25.64 10.58 6.79
N GLU A 74 -24.31 10.58 6.66
CA GLU A 74 -23.58 10.38 5.42
C GLU A 74 -23.61 8.89 5.01
N SER A 75 -24.00 8.60 3.76
CA SER A 75 -24.33 7.25 3.26
C SER A 75 -23.27 6.19 3.59
N ASP A 76 -21.98 6.54 3.54
CA ASP A 76 -20.89 5.56 3.64
C ASP A 76 -20.12 5.63 4.98
N GLY A 77 -20.40 6.62 5.84
CA GLY A 77 -19.68 6.84 7.09
C GLY A 77 -19.76 5.63 8.04
N HIS A 78 -20.94 5.01 8.13
CA HIS A 78 -21.16 3.82 8.95
C HIS A 78 -20.36 2.60 8.48
N VAL A 79 -20.17 2.44 7.17
CA VAL A 79 -19.44 1.30 6.60
C VAL A 79 -17.95 1.44 6.88
N HIS A 80 -17.39 2.64 6.70
CA HIS A 80 -15.98 2.90 6.98
C HIS A 80 -15.64 2.78 8.47
N TYR A 81 -16.51 3.30 9.36
CA TYR A 81 -16.30 3.12 10.80
C TYR A 81 -16.36 1.64 11.21
N LYS A 82 -17.32 0.87 10.69
CA LYS A 82 -17.38 -0.58 10.91
C LYS A 82 -16.11 -1.29 10.42
N ALA A 83 -15.61 -0.93 9.24
CA ALA A 83 -14.36 -1.48 8.71
C ALA A 83 -13.17 -1.18 9.63
N MET A 84 -13.08 0.06 10.15
CA MET A 84 -12.03 0.44 11.11
C MET A 84 -12.11 -0.39 12.40
N VAL A 85 -13.32 -0.60 12.94
CA VAL A 85 -13.51 -1.41 14.16
C VAL A 85 -13.17 -2.89 13.91
N ILE A 86 -13.58 -3.46 12.78
CA ILE A 86 -13.21 -4.84 12.39
C ILE A 86 -11.70 -4.98 12.22
N SER A 87 -11.06 -4.02 11.55
CA SER A 87 -9.61 -3.99 11.37
C SER A 87 -8.88 -3.86 12.71
N LEU A 88 -9.35 -3.00 13.62
CA LEU A 88 -8.80 -2.89 14.98
C LEU A 88 -8.92 -4.22 15.73
N LEU A 89 -10.08 -4.88 15.69
CA LEU A 89 -10.28 -6.17 16.34
C LEU A 89 -9.26 -7.20 15.83
N LEU A 90 -9.12 -7.32 14.50
CA LEU A 90 -8.14 -8.23 13.89
C LEU A 90 -6.70 -7.90 14.30
N GLN A 91 -6.33 -6.61 14.35
CA GLN A 91 -5.00 -6.18 14.76
C GLN A 91 -4.73 -6.39 16.25
N LEU A 92 -5.74 -6.29 17.11
CA LEU A 92 -5.63 -6.62 18.53
C LEU A 92 -5.43 -8.12 18.75
N LEU A 93 -6.16 -8.97 18.03
CA LEU A 93 -5.91 -10.41 18.09
C LEU A 93 -4.52 -10.78 17.54
N LEU A 94 -4.07 -10.09 16.48
CA LEU A 94 -2.73 -10.29 15.93
C LEU A 94 -1.66 -9.83 16.93
N LEU A 95 -1.89 -8.74 17.66
CA LEU A 95 -1.02 -8.29 18.76
C LEU A 95 -0.96 -9.35 19.88
N VAL A 96 -2.08 -9.98 20.25
CA VAL A 96 -2.08 -11.07 21.24
C VAL A 96 -1.20 -12.23 20.76
N PHE A 97 -1.32 -12.63 19.49
CA PHE A 97 -0.44 -13.64 18.90
C PHE A 97 1.04 -13.22 18.97
N GLU A 98 1.37 -12.01 18.53
CA GLU A 98 2.75 -11.50 18.53
C GLU A 98 3.35 -11.47 19.95
N VAL A 99 2.57 -11.07 20.97
CA VAL A 99 3.01 -11.07 22.37
C VAL A 99 3.27 -12.49 22.87
N LEU A 100 2.40 -13.44 22.57
CA LEU A 100 2.58 -14.85 22.95
C LEU A 100 3.80 -15.47 22.27
N VAL A 101 4.04 -15.18 20.99
CA VAL A 101 5.24 -15.60 20.27
C VAL A 101 6.49 -14.99 20.90
N CYS A 102 6.47 -13.70 21.20
CA CYS A 102 7.61 -13.01 21.80
C CYS A 102 7.96 -13.57 23.19
N ASP A 103 6.97 -13.81 24.06
CA ASP A 103 7.21 -14.40 25.37
C ASP A 103 7.75 -15.83 25.26
N ASN A 104 7.21 -16.62 24.34
CA ASN A 104 7.67 -18.00 24.17
C ASN A 104 9.08 -18.10 23.56
N LEU A 105 9.43 -17.21 22.64
CA LEU A 105 10.79 -17.15 22.10
C LEU A 105 11.82 -16.78 23.17
N GLU A 106 11.44 -15.98 24.18
CA GLU A 106 12.33 -15.58 25.26
C GLU A 106 12.40 -16.62 26.38
N ASN A 107 11.27 -17.23 26.76
CA ASN A 107 11.15 -18.02 27.98
C ASN A 107 10.78 -19.50 27.77
N ASP A 108 10.39 -19.92 26.56
CA ASP A 108 9.97 -21.28 26.19
C ASP A 108 8.96 -21.92 27.16
N ARG A 109 7.86 -21.20 27.44
CA ARG A 109 6.88 -21.56 28.49
C ARG A 109 5.64 -22.27 27.98
N HIS A 110 5.31 -22.09 26.71
CA HIS A 110 4.00 -22.41 26.17
C HIS A 110 4.13 -23.24 24.88
N LEU A 111 3.19 -24.18 24.71
CA LEU A 111 3.08 -24.94 23.47
C LEU A 111 2.71 -24.01 22.31
N TRP A 112 3.34 -24.20 21.15
CA TRP A 112 3.07 -23.45 19.93
C TRP A 112 1.62 -23.60 19.47
N THR A 113 1.00 -24.75 19.68
CA THR A 113 -0.42 -24.97 19.43
C THR A 113 -1.30 -23.95 20.16
N LEU A 114 -0.98 -23.61 21.41
CA LEU A 114 -1.73 -22.61 22.18
C LEU A 114 -1.44 -21.19 21.67
N ILE A 115 -0.17 -20.90 21.38
CA ILE A 115 0.29 -19.60 20.89
C ILE A 115 -0.39 -19.25 19.57
N PHE A 116 -0.62 -20.22 18.69
CA PHE A 116 -1.25 -20.02 17.38
C PHE A 116 -2.79 -19.92 17.42
N ILE A 117 -3.46 -20.19 18.57
CA ILE A 117 -4.94 -20.11 18.68
C ILE A 117 -5.50 -18.76 18.21
N PRO A 118 -4.97 -17.59 18.62
CA PRO A 118 -5.48 -16.30 18.16
C PRO A 118 -5.38 -16.16 16.63
N LEU A 119 -4.31 -16.67 16.02
CA LEU A 119 -4.11 -16.61 14.57
C LEU A 119 -5.07 -17.52 13.81
N VAL A 120 -5.35 -18.71 14.32
CA VAL A 120 -6.39 -19.60 13.77
C VAL A 120 -7.77 -18.95 13.92
N PHE A 121 -8.07 -18.33 15.06
CA PHE A 121 -9.34 -17.61 15.24
C PHE A 121 -9.48 -16.44 14.26
N ILE A 122 -8.42 -15.65 14.04
CA ILE A 122 -8.36 -14.62 13.01
C ILE A 122 -8.70 -15.22 11.65
N SER A 123 -8.09 -16.33 11.26
CA SER A 123 -8.32 -16.92 9.92
C SER A 123 -9.77 -17.33 9.67
N VAL A 124 -10.44 -17.90 10.67
CA VAL A 124 -11.86 -18.30 10.60
C VAL A 124 -12.76 -17.06 10.57
N PHE A 125 -12.50 -16.10 11.46
CA PHE A 125 -13.26 -14.84 11.49
C PHE A 125 -13.12 -14.05 10.20
N SER A 126 -11.92 -14.04 9.61
CA SER A 126 -11.63 -13.38 8.33
C SER A 126 -12.46 -13.90 7.16
N ILE A 127 -12.98 -15.14 7.19
CA ILE A 127 -13.87 -15.64 6.13
C ILE A 127 -15.17 -14.82 6.11
N ALA A 128 -15.75 -14.57 7.28
CA ALA A 128 -16.95 -13.75 7.41
C ALA A 128 -16.67 -12.28 7.03
N VAL A 129 -15.49 -11.76 7.40
CA VAL A 129 -15.08 -10.40 7.03
C VAL A 129 -14.86 -10.27 5.53
N CYS A 130 -14.29 -11.27 4.85
CA CYS A 130 -14.13 -11.27 3.39
C CYS A 130 -15.49 -11.17 2.68
N ILE A 131 -16.47 -11.98 3.10
CA ILE A 131 -17.85 -11.93 2.54
C ILE A 131 -18.46 -10.54 2.76
N TRP A 132 -18.29 -9.98 3.96
CA TRP A 132 -18.75 -8.63 4.27
C TRP A 132 -18.04 -7.56 3.42
N ALA A 133 -16.72 -7.67 3.24
CA ALA A 133 -15.91 -6.72 2.49
C ALA A 133 -16.26 -6.72 0.99
N VAL A 134 -16.44 -7.91 0.39
CA VAL A 134 -16.89 -8.05 -1.00
C VAL A 134 -18.26 -7.39 -1.21
N LYS A 135 -19.19 -7.57 -0.25
CA LYS A 135 -20.52 -6.95 -0.32
C LYS A 135 -20.49 -5.42 -0.28
N HIS A 136 -19.45 -4.83 0.31
CA HIS A 136 -19.33 -3.38 0.49
C HIS A 136 -18.17 -2.76 -0.31
N ASP A 137 -17.66 -3.47 -1.33
CA ASP A 137 -16.57 -3.03 -2.22
C ASP A 137 -15.33 -2.51 -1.47
N ARG A 138 -14.92 -3.24 -0.42
CA ARG A 138 -13.74 -2.91 0.40
C ARG A 138 -12.58 -3.82 0.03
N SER A 139 -11.36 -3.31 0.15
CA SER A 139 -10.15 -4.13 0.11
C SER A 139 -10.04 -5.00 1.36
N PHE A 140 -9.74 -6.29 1.20
CA PHE A 140 -9.64 -7.28 2.28
C PHE A 140 -8.37 -8.16 2.17
N GLU A 141 -7.23 -7.55 1.83
CA GLU A 141 -5.99 -8.27 1.52
C GLU A 141 -5.47 -9.12 2.68
N LEU A 142 -5.45 -8.57 3.90
CA LEU A 142 -4.99 -9.29 5.10
C LEU A 142 -5.95 -10.40 5.49
N GLU A 143 -7.25 -10.11 5.45
CA GLU A 143 -8.31 -11.06 5.78
C GLU A 143 -8.28 -12.25 4.84
N LEU A 144 -8.17 -12.00 3.53
CA LEU A 144 -8.03 -13.04 2.53
C LEU A 144 -6.78 -13.89 2.80
N PHE A 145 -5.63 -13.24 3.02
CA PHE A 145 -4.37 -13.92 3.32
C PHE A 145 -4.49 -14.84 4.54
N CYS A 146 -5.09 -14.36 5.64
CA CYS A 146 -5.30 -15.17 6.83
C CYS A 146 -6.26 -16.34 6.57
N SER A 147 -7.37 -16.12 5.87
CA SER A 147 -8.36 -17.16 5.60
C SER A 147 -7.83 -18.28 4.72
N VAL A 148 -7.10 -17.97 3.65
CA VAL A 148 -6.54 -19.02 2.76
C VAL A 148 -5.40 -19.80 3.42
N ASN A 149 -4.74 -19.22 4.43
CA ASN A 149 -3.61 -19.84 5.14
C ASN A 149 -3.97 -20.44 6.50
N VAL A 150 -5.26 -20.68 6.81
CA VAL A 150 -5.66 -21.33 8.08
C VAL A 150 -4.91 -22.64 8.32
N LEU A 151 -4.76 -23.47 7.29
CA LEU A 151 -4.09 -24.75 7.39
C LEU A 151 -2.58 -24.60 7.60
N GLN A 152 -1.97 -23.54 7.04
CA GLN A 152 -0.56 -23.22 7.25
C GLN A 152 -0.29 -22.95 8.73
N PHE A 153 -1.16 -22.17 9.38
CA PHE A 153 -1.02 -21.81 10.79
C PHE A 153 -1.14 -23.05 11.69
N ILE A 154 -2.04 -23.97 11.36
CA ILE A 154 -2.19 -25.25 12.07
C ILE A 154 -0.92 -26.10 11.90
N PHE A 155 -0.45 -26.28 10.66
CA PHE A 155 0.75 -27.09 10.40
C PHE A 155 2.00 -26.52 11.05
N LEU A 156 2.19 -25.19 11.02
CA LEU A 156 3.30 -24.54 11.73
C LEU A 156 3.26 -24.82 13.22
N ALA A 157 2.09 -24.67 13.86
CA ALA A 157 1.96 -24.89 15.29
C ALA A 157 2.28 -26.34 15.68
N LEU A 158 1.74 -27.32 14.94
CA LEU A 158 1.98 -28.74 15.19
C LEU A 158 3.44 -29.15 14.92
N GLN A 159 4.06 -28.58 13.89
CA GLN A 159 5.46 -28.86 13.56
C GLN A 159 6.41 -28.27 14.60
N LEU A 160 6.16 -27.03 15.05
CA LEU A 160 6.98 -26.39 16.08
C LEU A 160 6.88 -27.11 17.44
N ASP A 161 5.71 -27.68 17.76
CA ASP A 161 5.53 -28.57 18.93
C ASP A 161 6.08 -29.99 18.73
N LYS A 162 6.62 -30.32 17.54
CA LYS A 162 7.10 -31.66 17.16
C LYS A 162 6.02 -32.76 17.25
N PHE A 163 4.73 -32.39 17.16
CA PHE A 163 3.65 -33.37 17.04
C PHE A 163 3.62 -34.03 15.67
N ILE A 164 4.02 -33.28 14.64
CA ILE A 164 4.30 -33.80 13.30
C ILE A 164 5.79 -33.63 13.00
N THR A 165 6.36 -34.60 12.28
CA THR A 165 7.77 -34.60 11.85
C THR A 165 7.85 -34.62 10.33
N TRP A 166 7.01 -33.79 9.69
CA TRP A 166 7.00 -33.67 8.23
C TRP A 166 8.16 -32.80 7.78
N SER A 167 8.52 -32.88 6.49
CA SER A 167 9.43 -31.89 5.92
C SER A 167 8.76 -30.52 5.87
N TRP A 168 9.54 -29.47 6.03
CA TRP A 168 9.08 -28.09 5.98
C TRP A 168 8.48 -27.74 4.62
N VAL A 169 8.94 -28.37 3.54
CA VAL A 169 8.28 -28.28 2.23
C VAL A 169 6.80 -28.70 2.31
N VAL A 170 6.47 -29.78 3.04
CA VAL A 170 5.09 -30.25 3.22
C VAL A 170 4.30 -29.33 4.14
N VAL A 171 4.93 -28.84 5.22
CA VAL A 171 4.32 -27.86 6.13
C VAL A 171 3.91 -26.60 5.38
N PHE A 172 4.68 -26.18 4.37
CA PHE A 172 4.41 -25.00 3.54
C PHE A 172 3.45 -25.21 2.35
N VAL A 173 2.83 -26.39 2.19
CA VAL A 173 1.92 -26.68 1.06
C VAL A 173 0.83 -25.62 0.84
N PRO A 174 0.13 -25.11 1.88
CA PRO A 174 -0.85 -24.04 1.68
C PRO A 174 -0.24 -22.77 1.05
N LEU A 175 0.94 -22.34 1.49
CA LEU A 175 1.66 -21.21 0.88
C LEU A 175 2.11 -21.52 -0.55
N TRP A 176 2.55 -22.74 -0.86
CA TRP A 176 2.86 -23.15 -2.23
C TRP A 176 1.65 -22.99 -3.16
N ILE A 177 0.46 -23.36 -2.70
CA ILE A 177 -0.78 -23.18 -3.48
C ILE A 177 -1.02 -21.71 -3.78
N VAL A 178 -0.90 -20.84 -2.76
CA VAL A 178 -1.04 -19.38 -2.94
C VAL A 178 0.00 -18.84 -3.91
N MET A 179 1.26 -19.27 -3.79
CA MET A 179 2.35 -18.85 -4.67
C MET A 179 2.15 -19.34 -6.11
N CYS A 180 1.65 -20.55 -6.32
CA CYS A 180 1.30 -21.06 -7.66
C CYS A 180 0.20 -20.21 -8.31
N LEU A 181 -0.85 -19.85 -7.56
CA LEU A 181 -1.91 -18.96 -8.06
C LEU A 181 -1.36 -17.56 -8.37
N ALA A 182 -0.46 -17.03 -7.53
CA ALA A 182 0.18 -15.74 -7.76
C ALA A 182 1.05 -15.76 -9.04
N VAL A 183 1.80 -16.84 -9.28
CA VAL A 183 2.60 -17.03 -10.52
C VAL A 183 1.68 -17.05 -11.74
N ILE A 184 0.56 -17.77 -11.69
CA ILE A 184 -0.44 -17.77 -12.78
C ILE A 184 -0.96 -16.34 -13.03
N GLY A 185 -1.24 -15.58 -11.97
CA GLY A 185 -1.66 -14.18 -12.06
C GLY A 185 -0.59 -13.27 -12.71
N VAL A 186 0.68 -13.47 -12.37
CA VAL A 186 1.80 -12.75 -13.00
C VAL A 186 1.91 -13.09 -14.48
N LEU A 187 1.82 -14.37 -14.84
CA LEU A 187 1.85 -14.81 -16.24
C LEU A 187 0.69 -14.18 -17.03
N TYR A 188 -0.51 -14.16 -16.46
CA TYR A 188 -1.66 -13.48 -17.07
C TYR A 188 -1.38 -11.98 -17.28
N ALA A 189 -0.83 -11.29 -16.27
CA ALA A 189 -0.48 -9.87 -16.38
C ALA A 189 0.57 -9.61 -17.48
N ILE A 190 1.59 -10.46 -17.60
CA ILE A 190 2.61 -10.38 -18.64
C ILE A 190 2.01 -10.59 -20.03
N ILE A 191 1.16 -11.62 -20.19
CA ILE A 191 0.47 -11.89 -21.46
C ILE A 191 -0.43 -10.72 -21.85
N PHE A 192 -1.22 -10.22 -20.90
CA PHE A 192 -2.11 -9.09 -21.12
C PHE A 192 -1.34 -7.81 -21.50
N ALA A 193 -0.25 -7.51 -20.79
CA ALA A 193 0.64 -6.40 -21.16
C ALA A 193 1.24 -6.59 -22.55
N SER A 194 1.64 -7.82 -22.91
CA SER A 194 2.22 -8.15 -24.22
C SER A 194 1.22 -7.99 -25.37
N ILE A 195 -0.04 -8.36 -25.15
CA ILE A 195 -1.13 -8.16 -26.13
C ILE A 195 -1.37 -6.66 -26.34
N LEU A 196 -1.53 -5.91 -25.24
CA LEU A 196 -1.73 -4.45 -25.29
C LEU A 196 -0.55 -3.75 -25.98
N LEU A 197 0.69 -4.19 -25.77
CA LEU A 197 1.84 -3.61 -26.45
C LEU A 197 1.77 -3.72 -27.98
N ARG A 198 1.11 -4.76 -28.50
CA ARG A 198 0.96 -5.05 -29.94
C ARG A 198 -0.29 -4.45 -30.56
N THR A 199 -1.32 -4.12 -29.76
CA THR A 199 -2.55 -3.50 -30.27
C THR A 199 -2.30 -2.01 -30.56
N PRO A 200 -2.43 -1.54 -31.82
CA PRO A 200 -2.09 -0.16 -32.19
C PRO A 200 -3.15 0.88 -31.78
N GLU A 201 -4.38 0.46 -31.46
CA GLU A 201 -5.52 1.36 -31.21
C GLU A 201 -5.67 1.81 -29.75
N ILE A 202 -4.81 1.36 -28.84
CA ILE A 202 -4.95 1.68 -27.42
C ILE A 202 -4.07 2.87 -26.99
N SER A 203 -4.54 3.61 -25.98
CA SER A 203 -3.83 4.78 -25.48
C SER A 203 -2.42 4.40 -24.96
N PRO A 204 -1.40 5.25 -25.21
CA PRO A 204 -0.04 4.99 -24.75
C PRO A 204 0.08 4.95 -23.22
N GLU A 205 -0.81 5.63 -22.51
CA GLU A 205 -0.89 5.62 -21.05
C GLU A 205 -1.34 4.27 -20.52
N GLN A 206 -2.41 3.68 -21.08
CA GLN A 206 -2.91 2.37 -20.67
C GLN A 206 -1.87 1.26 -20.89
N ARG A 207 -1.08 1.36 -21.97
CA ARG A 207 0.06 0.47 -22.25
C ARG A 207 1.14 0.54 -21.18
N ARG A 208 1.50 1.77 -20.76
CA ARG A 208 2.51 1.98 -19.72
C ARG A 208 2.03 1.45 -18.38
N THR A 209 0.77 1.68 -18.04
CA THR A 209 0.17 1.19 -16.79
C THR A 209 0.13 -0.34 -16.73
N SER A 210 -0.30 -1.01 -17.81
CA SER A 210 -0.34 -2.48 -17.83
C SER A 210 1.06 -3.11 -17.74
N LEU A 211 2.04 -2.53 -18.43
CA LEU A 211 3.45 -2.95 -18.35
C LEU A 211 4.01 -2.72 -16.95
N HIS A 212 3.77 -1.55 -16.35
CA HIS A 212 4.22 -1.24 -15.00
C HIS A 212 3.64 -2.23 -13.98
N SER A 213 2.34 -2.55 -14.08
CA SER A 213 1.70 -3.55 -13.22
C SER A 213 2.31 -4.95 -13.39
N ALA A 214 2.54 -5.40 -14.63
CA ALA A 214 3.16 -6.70 -14.90
C ALA A 214 4.59 -6.81 -14.32
N VAL A 215 5.40 -5.76 -14.49
CA VAL A 215 6.75 -5.68 -13.90
C VAL A 215 6.68 -5.68 -12.37
N SER A 216 5.79 -4.88 -11.79
CA SER A 216 5.61 -4.79 -10.33
C SER A 216 5.24 -6.15 -9.72
N TYR A 217 4.25 -6.85 -10.29
CA TYR A 217 3.86 -8.17 -9.80
C TYR A 217 4.99 -9.20 -9.95
N SER A 218 5.75 -9.14 -11.04
CA SER A 218 6.91 -10.03 -11.25
C SER A 218 8.01 -9.81 -10.20
N MET A 219 8.31 -8.55 -9.89
CA MET A 219 9.29 -8.16 -8.86
C MET A 219 8.85 -8.47 -7.43
N ILE A 220 7.56 -8.71 -7.19
CA ILE A 220 7.04 -9.14 -5.88
C ILE A 220 7.05 -10.67 -5.79
N VAL A 221 6.39 -11.35 -6.74
CA VAL A 221 6.12 -12.80 -6.66
C VAL A 221 7.39 -13.63 -6.88
N GLY A 222 8.27 -13.20 -7.78
CA GLY A 222 9.53 -13.91 -8.06
C GLY A 222 10.40 -14.05 -6.82
N PRO A 223 10.80 -12.95 -6.16
CA PRO A 223 11.61 -13.03 -4.95
C PRO A 223 10.90 -13.73 -3.78
N LEU A 224 9.56 -13.60 -3.63
CA LEU A 224 8.81 -14.37 -2.62
C LEU A 224 8.89 -15.88 -2.86
N LEU A 225 8.82 -16.32 -4.12
CA LEU A 225 8.94 -17.73 -4.46
C LEU A 225 10.34 -18.26 -4.13
N VAL A 226 11.38 -17.48 -4.47
CA VAL A 226 12.78 -17.82 -4.13
C VAL A 226 12.96 -17.88 -2.61
N PHE A 227 12.42 -16.92 -1.87
CA PHE A 227 12.43 -16.94 -0.40
C PHE A 227 11.78 -18.20 0.16
N LEU A 228 10.61 -18.60 -0.35
CA LEU A 228 9.91 -19.80 0.11
C LEU A 228 10.74 -21.09 -0.13
N VAL A 229 11.38 -21.21 -1.30
CA VAL A 229 12.29 -22.34 -1.61
C VAL A 229 13.48 -22.35 -0.64
N LEU A 230 14.14 -21.21 -0.44
CA LEU A 230 15.32 -21.14 0.41
C LEU A 230 14.96 -21.42 1.87
N LEU A 231 13.84 -20.89 2.36
CA LEU A 231 13.36 -21.11 3.72
C LEU A 231 13.02 -22.58 3.97
N SER A 232 12.30 -23.23 3.05
CA SER A 232 11.97 -24.65 3.22
C SER A 232 13.22 -25.52 3.27
N ASN A 233 14.19 -25.26 2.39
CA ASN A 233 15.44 -26.00 2.36
C ASN A 233 16.28 -25.77 3.63
N LYS A 234 16.36 -24.51 4.10
CA LYS A 234 17.10 -24.16 5.30
C LYS A 234 16.52 -24.88 6.53
N LEU A 235 15.20 -24.91 6.66
CA LEU A 235 14.54 -25.55 7.80
C LEU A 235 14.62 -27.09 7.75
N ASP A 236 14.71 -27.68 6.56
CA ASP A 236 14.81 -29.14 6.39
C ASP A 236 16.24 -29.69 6.56
N SER A 237 17.27 -28.97 6.09
CA SER A 237 18.62 -29.53 5.98
C SER A 237 19.68 -28.91 6.89
N ASP A 238 19.39 -27.78 7.56
CA ASP A 238 20.25 -26.96 8.46
C ASP A 238 21.61 -26.50 7.89
N GLU A 239 22.25 -27.31 7.04
CA GLU A 239 23.50 -27.05 6.32
C GLU A 239 23.26 -26.13 5.12
N GLY A 240 23.87 -24.94 5.14
CA GLY A 240 23.84 -24.03 3.99
C GLY A 240 24.08 -22.58 4.36
N LEU A 241 23.01 -21.80 4.31
CA LEU A 241 23.01 -20.34 4.40
C LEU A 241 22.56 -19.85 5.77
N GLY A 242 22.96 -18.64 6.16
CA GLY A 242 22.36 -17.95 7.32
C GLY A 242 20.88 -17.62 7.08
N TYR A 243 20.13 -17.33 8.13
CA TYR A 243 18.77 -16.81 8.04
C TYR A 243 18.75 -15.45 7.34
N THR A 244 19.75 -14.60 7.57
CA THR A 244 19.88 -13.29 6.90
C THR A 244 20.01 -13.45 5.38
N GLU A 245 20.84 -14.39 4.94
CA GLU A 245 21.03 -14.71 3.51
C GLU A 245 19.77 -15.32 2.90
N THR A 246 19.13 -16.24 3.63
CA THR A 246 17.87 -16.90 3.24
C THR A 246 16.74 -15.87 3.06
N CYS A 247 16.68 -14.85 3.91
CA CYS A 247 15.68 -13.78 3.86
C CYS A 247 15.98 -12.68 2.82
N THR A 248 17.14 -12.69 2.12
CA THR A 248 17.48 -11.63 1.15
C THR A 248 16.42 -11.39 0.06
N PRO A 249 15.78 -12.41 -0.55
CA PRO A 249 14.76 -12.15 -1.56
C PRO A 249 13.51 -11.48 -0.96
N LEU A 250 13.18 -11.79 0.31
CA LEU A 250 12.09 -11.16 1.04
C LEU A 250 12.37 -9.67 1.31
N TYR A 251 13.62 -9.30 1.63
CA TYR A 251 14.00 -7.89 1.78
C TYR A 251 13.80 -7.12 0.47
N VAL A 252 14.16 -7.72 -0.68
CA VAL A 252 13.91 -7.14 -2.00
C VAL A 252 12.40 -6.93 -2.22
N THR A 253 11.56 -7.92 -1.90
CA THR A 253 10.11 -7.76 -1.99
C THR A 253 9.59 -6.60 -1.15
N PHE A 254 10.03 -6.48 0.12
CA PHE A 254 9.59 -5.37 0.96
C PHE A 254 10.06 -4.00 0.44
N LEU A 255 11.30 -3.90 -0.07
CA LEU A 255 11.78 -2.66 -0.69
C LEU A 255 10.91 -2.27 -1.89
N VAL A 256 10.55 -3.23 -2.74
CA VAL A 256 9.65 -3.00 -3.87
C VAL A 256 8.26 -2.55 -3.38
N LEU A 257 7.69 -3.19 -2.36
CA LEU A 257 6.40 -2.81 -1.77
C LEU A 257 6.41 -1.40 -1.13
N ILE A 258 7.52 -1.02 -0.49
CA ILE A 258 7.73 0.33 0.04
C ILE A 258 7.72 1.35 -1.09
N LEU A 259 8.44 1.08 -2.18
CA LEU A 259 8.47 1.97 -3.35
C LEU A 259 7.08 2.07 -4.03
N LEU A 260 6.35 0.97 -4.14
CA LEU A 260 5.00 0.96 -4.70
C LEU A 260 3.96 1.66 -3.82
N SER A 261 4.24 1.88 -2.53
CA SER A 261 3.35 2.61 -1.62
C SER A 261 3.23 4.10 -1.97
N PHE A 262 4.15 4.65 -2.76
CA PHE A 262 4.10 6.04 -3.27
C PHE A 262 3.23 6.22 -4.52
N GLY A 263 2.73 5.13 -5.11
CA GLY A 263 1.86 5.15 -6.30
C GLY A 263 0.56 4.39 -6.13
N SER A 264 0.22 3.99 -4.90
CA SER A 264 -1.00 3.25 -4.63
C SER A 264 -2.13 4.22 -4.25
N LYS A 265 -2.99 4.51 -5.23
CA LYS A 265 -4.24 5.26 -5.01
C LYS A 265 -5.03 4.64 -3.85
N GLY A 266 -5.43 5.47 -2.89
CA GLY A 266 -6.35 5.09 -1.82
C GLY A 266 -5.68 4.78 -0.49
N GLY A 267 -5.63 5.78 0.38
CA GLY A 267 -5.49 5.58 1.82
C GLY A 267 -6.83 5.21 2.46
N ASN A 268 -6.80 4.61 3.65
CA ASN A 268 -8.01 4.48 4.46
C ASN A 268 -8.47 5.90 4.87
N HIS A 269 -9.60 6.39 4.35
CA HIS A 269 -10.20 7.71 4.67
C HIS A 269 -10.54 7.91 6.17
N TRP A 270 -10.26 6.91 7.01
CA TRP A 270 -10.42 6.94 8.46
C TRP A 270 -9.10 6.76 9.23
N TRP A 271 -7.95 6.87 8.57
CA TRP A 271 -6.65 6.92 9.24
C TRP A 271 -6.61 8.13 10.20
N PHE A 272 -6.58 7.86 11.52
CA PHE A 272 -6.77 8.88 12.58
C PHE A 272 -8.07 9.69 12.48
N GLY A 273 -9.12 9.16 11.84
CA GLY A 273 -10.35 9.90 11.56
C GLY A 273 -10.16 11.09 10.60
N ILE A 274 -9.03 11.15 9.89
CA ILE A 274 -8.72 12.18 8.91
C ILE A 274 -9.51 11.87 7.64
N ARG A 275 -10.55 12.66 7.37
CA ARG A 275 -11.44 12.56 6.20
C ARG A 275 -10.85 13.13 4.90
N LYS A 276 -9.54 13.39 4.89
CA LYS A 276 -8.79 13.94 3.76
C LYS A 276 -7.62 13.02 3.46
N ASP A 277 -7.06 13.13 2.26
CA ASP A 277 -5.81 12.44 1.96
C ASP A 277 -4.73 12.88 2.95
N PHE A 278 -3.98 11.91 3.47
CA PHE A 278 -3.01 12.13 4.54
C PHE A 278 -1.96 13.18 4.15
N CYS A 279 -1.52 13.19 2.89
CA CYS A 279 -0.60 14.19 2.38
C CYS A 279 -1.23 15.58 2.31
N HIS A 280 -2.51 15.70 1.96
CA HIS A 280 -3.22 16.98 2.05
C HIS A 280 -3.34 17.45 3.50
N PHE A 281 -3.58 16.54 4.45
CA PHE A 281 -3.58 16.87 5.88
C PHE A 281 -2.19 17.35 6.32
N LEU A 282 -1.13 16.61 5.99
CA LEU A 282 0.25 16.99 6.31
C LEU A 282 0.65 18.33 5.72
N LEU A 283 0.34 18.59 4.44
CA LEU A 283 0.62 19.88 3.80
C LEU A 283 -0.16 21.01 4.49
N SER A 284 -1.41 20.77 4.90
CA SER A 284 -2.18 21.76 5.65
C SER A 284 -1.68 21.98 7.09
N ALA A 285 -1.06 20.97 7.71
CA ALA A 285 -0.51 21.04 9.06
C ALA A 285 0.92 21.63 9.09
N CYS A 286 1.68 21.49 7.99
CA CYS A 286 3.06 21.92 7.86
C CYS A 286 3.20 22.98 6.74
N PRO A 287 3.03 24.29 7.04
CA PRO A 287 3.08 25.35 6.03
C PRO A 287 4.43 25.43 5.29
N LEU A 288 5.53 25.06 5.94
CA LEU A 288 6.87 24.98 5.32
C LEU A 288 6.94 23.92 4.21
N LEU A 289 6.27 22.79 4.40
CA LEU A 289 6.21 21.72 3.41
C LEU A 289 5.23 22.08 2.28
N GLN A 290 4.18 22.84 2.61
CA GLN A 290 3.25 23.40 1.62
C GLN A 290 3.96 24.38 0.68
N GLU A 291 4.78 25.30 1.22
CA GLU A 291 5.59 26.21 0.39
C GLU A 291 6.54 25.45 -0.53
N TYR A 292 7.21 24.40 -0.03
CA TYR A 292 8.09 23.56 -0.85
C TYR A 292 7.34 22.78 -1.95
N GLY A 293 6.15 22.26 -1.63
CA GLY A 293 5.31 21.54 -2.59
C GLY A 293 4.68 22.44 -3.67
N ASN A 294 4.54 23.74 -3.40
CA ASN A 294 3.95 24.69 -4.35
C ASN A 294 4.97 25.23 -5.39
N ILE A 295 6.25 24.90 -5.23
CA ILE A 295 7.30 25.23 -6.20
C ILE A 295 7.30 24.13 -7.28
N SER A 296 6.47 24.30 -8.31
CA SER A 296 6.58 23.48 -9.53
C SER A 296 7.53 24.16 -10.51
N TYR A 297 8.63 23.48 -10.86
CA TYR A 297 9.52 23.95 -11.93
C TYR A 297 8.89 23.61 -13.28
N SER A 298 8.25 24.60 -13.93
CA SER A 298 7.93 24.49 -15.34
C SER A 298 9.23 24.71 -16.12
N LEU A 299 9.80 23.63 -16.67
CA LEU A 299 10.91 23.71 -17.61
C LEU A 299 10.32 24.29 -18.91
N HIS A 300 10.37 25.61 -19.06
CA HIS A 300 9.94 26.30 -20.27
C HIS A 300 10.90 25.87 -21.38
N ASN A 301 10.46 24.98 -22.25
CA ASN A 301 11.17 24.67 -23.49
C ASN A 301 11.13 25.95 -24.34
N ASN A 302 12.22 26.72 -24.32
CA ASN A 302 12.47 27.78 -25.28
C ASN A 302 12.73 27.13 -26.64
N GLU A 303 11.67 26.79 -27.38
CA GLU A 303 11.76 26.72 -28.84
C GLU A 303 11.76 28.16 -29.36
N VAL A 304 12.96 28.57 -29.75
CA VAL A 304 13.32 29.88 -30.28
C VAL A 304 12.39 30.27 -31.44
N GLU A 305 11.83 31.47 -31.34
CA GLU A 305 11.24 32.22 -32.45
C GLU A 305 12.20 32.27 -33.65
N GLU A 306 11.96 31.49 -34.71
CA GLU A 306 12.48 31.84 -36.03
C GLU A 306 11.52 32.81 -36.71
N ARG A 307 11.84 34.11 -36.56
CA ARG A 307 11.40 35.16 -37.48
C ARG A 307 11.96 34.88 -38.87
N GLY A 308 11.07 34.59 -39.82
CA GLY A 308 11.36 34.62 -41.26
C GLY A 308 10.36 35.52 -41.98
N VAL A 309 10.77 36.75 -42.29
CA VAL A 309 10.05 37.71 -43.13
C VAL A 309 10.32 37.40 -44.61
N THR A 310 9.28 37.21 -45.42
CA THR A 310 9.26 37.56 -46.86
C THR A 310 7.82 37.73 -47.38
N VAL A 311 7.59 38.77 -48.18
CA VAL A 311 6.32 39.27 -48.78
C VAL A 311 6.48 39.20 -50.33
N PRO A 312 5.51 39.58 -51.21
CA PRO A 312 4.24 38.95 -51.65
C PRO A 312 4.19 38.63 -53.19
N HIS A 313 3.14 37.93 -53.68
CA HIS A 313 2.50 38.08 -55.02
C HIS A 313 1.22 37.19 -55.08
N GLY A 314 -0.02 37.69 -55.25
CA GLY A 314 -0.79 37.92 -56.51
C GLY A 314 -1.31 36.59 -57.12
N ASP A 315 -2.60 36.24 -57.36
CA ASP A 315 -3.83 36.97 -57.69
C ASP A 315 -5.14 36.13 -57.43
N VAL A 316 -6.19 36.82 -56.97
CA VAL A 316 -7.65 36.81 -57.32
C VAL A 316 -8.45 35.49 -57.53
N SER A 317 -9.52 35.26 -56.72
CA SER A 317 -10.95 35.41 -57.14
C SER A 317 -12.02 34.99 -56.09
N LYS A 318 -12.81 35.98 -55.65
CA LYS A 318 -14.28 36.08 -55.36
C LYS A 318 -15.03 35.13 -54.38
N GLY A 319 -15.61 35.73 -53.33
CA GLY A 319 -16.82 35.30 -52.59
C GLY A 319 -17.09 36.14 -51.31
N PRO A 320 -18.33 36.62 -51.00
CA PRO A 320 -18.60 37.58 -49.91
C PRO A 320 -19.20 36.90 -48.63
N PRO A 321 -19.58 37.62 -47.55
CA PRO A 321 -18.74 37.82 -46.36
C PRO A 321 -19.26 37.15 -45.05
N PHE A 322 -18.30 36.84 -44.17
CA PHE A 322 -18.34 36.84 -42.69
C PHE A 322 -19.66 36.56 -41.93
N GLN A 323 -19.71 35.39 -41.27
CA GLN A 323 -20.35 35.21 -39.96
C GLN A 323 -19.34 34.59 -38.98
N LYS A 324 -19.15 35.25 -37.83
CA LYS A 324 -18.26 34.82 -36.74
C LYS A 324 -18.90 33.66 -35.94
N PRO A 325 -18.19 32.57 -35.64
CA PRO A 325 -18.60 31.63 -34.60
C PRO A 325 -18.22 32.14 -33.21
N ARG A 326 -19.20 32.09 -32.30
CA ARG A 326 -19.15 32.52 -30.90
C ARG A 326 -18.32 31.51 -30.07
N VAL A 327 -17.18 31.95 -29.55
CA VAL A 327 -16.37 31.19 -28.57
C VAL A 327 -16.96 31.43 -27.18
N THR A 328 -17.43 30.36 -26.53
CA THR A 328 -17.94 30.39 -25.15
C THR A 328 -16.77 30.30 -24.18
N THR A 329 -16.54 31.40 -23.49
CA THR A 329 -15.63 31.62 -22.35
C THR A 329 -15.90 30.68 -21.18
N GLN A 330 -14.89 29.95 -20.70
CA GLN A 330 -14.77 29.58 -19.27
C GLN A 330 -13.88 30.63 -18.59
N PRO A 331 -14.34 31.30 -17.51
CA PRO A 331 -13.49 32.20 -16.74
C PRO A 331 -12.83 31.49 -15.55
N GLU A 332 -11.50 31.57 -15.48
CA GLU A 332 -10.75 31.42 -14.23
C GLU A 332 -11.17 32.50 -13.21
N PRO A 333 -11.31 32.19 -11.90
CA PRO A 333 -11.32 33.21 -10.88
C PRO A 333 -9.88 33.44 -10.35
N ARG A 334 -9.27 34.56 -10.77
CA ARG A 334 -8.12 35.14 -10.06
C ARG A 334 -8.62 35.88 -8.80
N PRO A 335 -7.97 35.70 -7.64
CA PRO A 335 -8.21 36.54 -6.47
C PRO A 335 -7.41 37.85 -6.63
N ILE A 336 -7.92 39.00 -6.16
CA ILE A 336 -7.13 40.12 -5.57
C ILE A 336 -8.07 41.19 -4.97
N MET A 337 -7.89 41.35 -3.65
CA MET A 337 -8.04 42.45 -2.68
C MET A 337 -9.07 43.59 -2.81
N PRO A 338 -9.60 44.07 -1.66
CA PRO A 338 -10.52 45.21 -1.58
C PRO A 338 -9.75 46.53 -1.59
N ALA A 339 -10.16 47.46 -2.45
CA ALA A 339 -9.73 48.87 -2.37
C ALA A 339 -10.94 49.73 -2.01
N LEU A 340 -10.83 50.38 -0.85
CA LEU A 340 -11.78 51.31 -0.25
C LEU A 340 -11.34 52.74 -0.61
N ALA A 341 -12.24 53.59 -1.14
CA ALA A 341 -12.25 55.07 -1.10
C ALA A 341 -13.30 55.57 -2.12
N ILE A 342 -14.51 56.00 -1.71
CA ILE A 342 -14.92 57.34 -1.23
C ILE A 342 -15.08 58.40 -2.36
N ASP A 343 -16.34 58.84 -2.47
CA ASP A 343 -16.97 60.10 -2.92
C ASP A 343 -17.18 60.52 -4.40
N MET A 344 -18.41 61.03 -4.58
CA MET A 344 -19.12 61.72 -5.69
C MET A 344 -18.45 63.07 -6.07
N PRO A 345 -18.74 63.78 -7.20
CA PRO A 345 -20.05 64.28 -7.71
C PRO A 345 -20.19 64.20 -9.26
N ASP A 346 -21.24 64.58 -9.99
CA ASP A 346 -22.41 65.47 -9.83
C ASP A 346 -23.74 64.78 -10.17
#